data_AF-A0A1M6SVM5-F1
#
_entry.id   AF-A0A1M6SVM5-F1
#
_cell.length_a   1.000
_cell.length_b   1.000
_cell.length_c   1.000
_cell.angle_alpha   90.00
_cell.angle_beta   90.00
_cell.angle_gamma   90.00
#
_symmetry.space_group_name_H-M   'P 1'
#
loop_
_entity.id
_entity.type
_entity.pdbx_description
1 polymer ?
#
loop_
_entity_poly.entity_id
_entity_poly.type
_entity_poly.pdbx_seq_one_letter_code
_entity_poly.pdbx_strand_id
1 'polypeptide(L)'
;MDILEAFSREIKVFFLSMLPVIELRGAIPYAVSMGMIPIHAALVCLTGSMIPVPFILFFLRPFFSKMRRHKLIRKFEDWLINRTIKRAKNVKKYEALGLMLFVAVPLPSTGVWTGAMAAAFLNMRIKHAFFAIFVGNTIAAFIITFLSHIAAVNM
;
A
#
# COMPACT_ATOMS: atom_id res chain seq x y z
N MET A 1 -4.55 21.69 24.23
CA MET A 1 -5.03 20.54 23.44
C MET A 1 -5.17 19.40 24.42
N ASP A 2 -6.40 19.01 24.73
CA ASP A 2 -6.65 18.00 25.75
C ASP A 2 -6.15 16.64 25.26
N ILE A 3 -5.53 15.88 26.16
CA ILE A 3 -4.95 14.55 25.85
C ILE A 3 -6.00 13.62 25.22
N LEU A 4 -7.26 13.74 25.66
CA LEU A 4 -8.41 13.03 25.12
C LEU A 4 -8.68 13.35 23.64
N GLU A 5 -8.57 14.62 23.25
CA GLU A 5 -8.77 15.03 21.85
C GLU A 5 -7.63 14.58 20.96
N ALA A 6 -6.38 14.65 21.45
CA ALA A 6 -5.20 14.16 20.73
C ALA A 6 -5.34 12.67 20.41
N PHE A 7 -5.66 11.87 21.44
CA PHE A 7 -5.87 10.43 21.31
C PHE A 7 -7.04 10.10 20.37
N SER A 8 -8.14 10.87 20.44
CA SER A 8 -9.28 10.71 19.54
C SER A 8 -8.90 10.93 18.06
N ARG A 9 -8.06 11.92 17.76
CA ARG A 9 -7.61 12.21 16.38
C ARG A 9 -6.70 11.12 15.83
N GLU A 10 -5.75 10.64 16.63
CA GLU A 10 -4.85 9.56 16.22
C GLU A 10 -5.62 8.29 15.86
N ILE A 11 -6.59 7.90 16.69
CA ILE A 11 -7.44 6.73 16.42
C ILE A 11 -8.22 6.90 15.12
N LYS A 12 -8.83 8.06 14.90
CA LYS A 12 -9.59 8.33 13.66
C LYS A 12 -8.70 8.18 12.43
N VAL A 13 -7.54 8.83 12.44
CA VAL A 13 -6.58 8.80 11.33
C VAL A 13 -6.02 7.39 11.09
N PHE A 14 -5.73 6.67 12.17
CA PHE A 14 -5.29 5.28 12.12
C PHE A 14 -6.29 4.40 11.38
N PHE A 15 -7.58 4.42 11.77
CA PHE A 15 -8.61 3.66 11.07
C PHE A 15 -8.89 4.18 9.65
N LEU A 16 -8.83 5.49 9.45
CA LEU A 16 -9.01 6.09 8.12
C LEU A 16 -7.96 5.58 7.14
N SER A 17 -6.70 5.47 7.59
CA SER A 17 -5.59 4.94 6.79
C SER A 17 -5.70 3.45 6.46
N MET A 18 -6.55 2.70 7.17
CA MET A 18 -6.84 1.30 6.83
C MET A 18 -7.82 1.17 5.68
N LEU A 19 -8.64 2.18 5.38
CA LEU A 19 -9.71 2.06 4.42
C LEU A 19 -9.15 2.03 2.97
N PRO A 20 -9.69 1.18 2.07
CA PRO A 20 -9.15 0.96 0.73
C PRO A 20 -9.13 2.19 -0.18
N VAL A 21 -10.06 3.12 0.01
CA VAL A 21 -10.19 4.31 -0.85
C VAL A 21 -9.32 5.46 -0.34
N ILE A 22 -9.18 5.58 0.98
CA ILE A 22 -8.50 6.71 1.59
C ILE A 22 -7.02 6.36 1.77
N GLU A 23 -6.78 5.21 2.41
CA GLU A 23 -5.46 4.72 2.78
C GLU A 23 -4.57 5.82 3.39
N LEU A 24 -3.25 5.60 3.36
CA LEU A 24 -2.25 6.58 3.72
C LEU A 24 -2.34 7.87 2.87
N ARG A 25 -2.81 7.79 1.61
CA ARG A 25 -2.79 8.92 0.67
C ARG A 25 -3.76 10.03 1.06
N GLY A 26 -4.95 9.67 1.51
CA GLY A 26 -5.93 10.63 2.01
C GLY A 26 -5.81 10.86 3.52
N ALA A 27 -5.34 9.87 4.29
CA ALA A 27 -5.26 10.01 5.73
C ALA A 27 -4.19 11.00 6.20
N ILE A 28 -3.04 11.09 5.51
CA ILE A 28 -1.99 12.07 5.88
C ILE A 28 -2.47 13.51 5.67
N PRO A 29 -2.96 13.92 4.48
CA PRO A 29 -3.45 15.29 4.28
C PRO A 29 -4.61 15.63 5.23
N TYR A 30 -5.51 14.69 5.50
CA TYR A 30 -6.61 14.86 6.45
C TYR A 30 -6.11 15.05 7.89
N ALA A 31 -5.11 14.29 8.32
CA ALA A 31 -4.52 14.44 9.64
C ALA A 31 -3.81 15.80 9.80
N VAL A 32 -3.08 16.22 8.76
CA VAL A 32 -2.40 17.53 8.73
C VAL A 32 -3.40 18.67 8.75
N SER A 33 -4.52 18.57 8.04
CA SER A 33 -5.58 19.59 8.08
C SER A 33 -6.30 19.68 9.43
N MET A 34 -6.29 18.60 10.23
CA MET A 34 -6.73 18.61 11.63
C MET A 34 -5.66 19.13 12.61
N GLY A 35 -4.54 19.65 12.11
CA GLY A 35 -3.47 20.21 12.93
C GLY A 35 -2.52 19.18 13.54
N MET A 36 -2.50 17.93 13.04
CA MET A 36 -1.46 16.97 13.45
C MET A 36 -0.13 17.32 12.80
N ILE A 37 0.96 17.18 13.57
CA ILE A 37 2.32 17.33 13.04
C ILE A 37 2.51 16.34 11.88
N PRO A 38 2.96 16.77 10.68
CA PRO A 38 2.99 15.91 9.48
C PRO A 38 3.74 14.59 9.67
N ILE A 39 4.88 14.62 10.37
CA ILE A 39 5.69 13.43 10.65
C ILE A 39 4.93 12.44 11.55
N HIS A 40 4.26 12.95 12.59
CA HIS A 40 3.46 12.13 13.50
C HIS A 40 2.26 11.51 12.78
N ALA A 41 1.55 12.31 11.98
CA ALA A 41 0.47 11.85 11.13
C ALA A 41 0.93 10.72 10.17
N ALA A 42 2.10 10.87 9.56
CA ALA A 42 2.67 9.86 8.67
C ALA A 42 2.94 8.53 9.37
N LEU A 43 3.48 8.55 10.59
CA LEU A 43 3.75 7.34 11.39
C LEU A 43 2.44 6.61 11.78
N VAL A 44 1.43 7.35 12.23
CA VAL A 44 0.12 6.80 12.56
C VAL A 44 -0.56 6.20 11.32
N CYS A 45 -0.51 6.90 10.18
CA CYS A 45 -1.07 6.40 8.92
C CYS A 45 -0.31 5.19 8.37
N LEU A 46 1.02 5.17 8.47
CA LEU A 46 1.85 4.07 7.99
C LEU A 46 1.55 2.79 8.76
N THR A 47 1.43 2.88 10.09
CA THR A 47 1.10 1.74 10.94
C THR A 47 -0.32 1.24 10.68
N GLY A 48 -1.31 2.14 10.60
CA GLY A 48 -2.70 1.78 10.29
C GLY A 48 -2.83 1.12 8.93
N SER A 49 -2.32 1.76 7.87
CA SER A 49 -2.41 1.25 6.49
C SER A 49 -1.74 -0.10 6.25
N MET A 50 -0.76 -0.50 7.09
CA MET A 50 -0.10 -1.80 6.98
C MET A 50 -0.89 -2.95 7.61
N ILE A 51 -1.83 -2.68 8.52
CA ILE A 51 -2.67 -3.71 9.15
C ILE A 51 -3.45 -4.56 8.14
N PRO A 52 -4.17 -4.00 7.14
CA PRO A 52 -4.94 -4.82 6.20
C PRO A 52 -4.06 -5.73 5.31
N VAL A 53 -2.77 -5.41 5.09
CA VAL A 53 -1.87 -6.14 4.18
C VAL A 53 -1.78 -7.63 4.46
N PRO A 54 -1.39 -8.09 5.67
CA PRO A 54 -1.31 -9.51 5.97
C PRO A 54 -2.64 -10.23 5.77
N PHE A 55 -3.77 -9.59 6.11
CA PHE A 55 -5.11 -10.18 5.90
C PHE A 55 -5.40 -10.34 4.41
N ILE A 56 -5.23 -9.28 3.62
CA ILE A 56 -5.44 -9.33 2.16
C ILE A 56 -4.58 -10.42 1.53
N LEU A 57 -3.29 -10.46 1.84
CA LEU A 57 -2.37 -11.47 1.31
C LEU A 57 -2.75 -12.89 1.76
N PHE A 58 -3.17 -13.07 3.01
CA PHE A 58 -3.53 -14.38 3.56
C PHE A 58 -4.83 -14.92 2.95
N PHE A 59 -5.85 -14.09 2.77
CA PHE A 59 -7.16 -14.52 2.27
C PHE A 59 -7.22 -14.59 0.74
N LEU A 60 -6.67 -13.59 0.03
CA LEU A 60 -6.78 -13.54 -1.43
C LEU A 60 -5.81 -14.47 -2.14
N ARG A 61 -4.62 -14.73 -1.58
CA ARG A 61 -3.63 -15.58 -2.26
C ARG A 61 -4.13 -17.02 -2.47
N PRO A 62 -4.71 -17.72 -1.47
CA PRO A 62 -5.32 -19.03 -1.69
C PRO A 62 -6.51 -18.98 -2.66
N PHE A 63 -7.32 -17.92 -2.58
CA PHE A 63 -8.44 -17.71 -3.49
C PHE A 63 -7.99 -17.63 -4.95
N PHE A 64 -7.03 -16.74 -5.27
CA PHE A 64 -6.47 -16.62 -6.62
C PHE A 64 -5.71 -17.88 -7.05
N SER A 65 -5.00 -18.54 -6.14
CA SER A 65 -4.34 -19.82 -6.42
C SER A 65 -5.34 -20.91 -6.83
N LYS A 66 -6.53 -20.95 -6.21
CA LYS A 66 -7.61 -21.87 -6.61
C LYS A 66 -8.20 -21.47 -7.96
N MET A 67 -8.40 -20.18 -8.21
CA MET A 67 -8.89 -19.63 -9.48
C MET A 67 -7.96 -19.97 -10.66
N ARG A 68 -6.66 -20.08 -10.40
CA ARG A 68 -5.63 -20.45 -11.38
C ARG A 68 -5.82 -21.84 -12.02
N ARG A 69 -6.71 -22.68 -11.46
CA ARG A 69 -7.12 -23.95 -12.08
C ARG A 69 -7.87 -23.75 -13.41
N HIS A 70 -8.47 -22.58 -13.63
CA HIS A 70 -9.10 -22.25 -14.91
C HIS A 70 -8.06 -21.86 -15.96
N LYS A 71 -8.11 -22.51 -17.14
CA LYS A 71 -7.17 -22.30 -18.25
C LYS A 71 -7.05 -20.82 -18.70
N LEU A 72 -8.11 -20.03 -18.60
CA LEU A 72 -8.13 -18.61 -18.97
C LEU A 72 -7.23 -17.77 -18.07
N ILE A 73 -7.36 -17.92 -16.75
CA ILE A 73 -6.52 -17.22 -15.77
C ILE A 73 -5.07 -17.70 -15.87
N ARG A 74 -4.90 -19.02 -16.05
CA ARG A 74 -3.71 -19.71 -16.59
C ARG A 74 -2.94 -18.84 -17.59
N LYS A 75 -3.59 -18.69 -18.75
CA LYS A 75 -3.04 -18.00 -19.91
C LYS A 75 -2.83 -16.51 -19.67
N PHE A 76 -3.72 -15.84 -18.94
CA PHE A 76 -3.61 -14.39 -18.71
C PHE A 76 -2.42 -14.06 -17.81
N GLU A 77 -2.21 -14.80 -16.74
CA GLU A 77 -1.05 -14.63 -15.87
C GLU A 77 0.25 -14.98 -16.59
N ASP A 78 0.28 -16.11 -17.32
CA ASP A 78 1.44 -16.49 -18.13
C ASP A 78 1.72 -15.43 -19.19
N TRP A 79 0.70 -14.85 -19.83
CA TRP A 79 0.86 -13.75 -20.78
C TRP A 79 1.45 -12.51 -20.10
N LEU A 80 0.94 -12.13 -18.93
CA LEU A 80 1.41 -10.96 -18.18
C LEU A 80 2.87 -11.11 -17.75
N ILE A 81 3.24 -12.27 -17.20
CA ILE A 81 4.62 -12.61 -16.80
C ILE A 81 5.53 -12.70 -18.03
N ASN A 82 5.05 -13.32 -19.11
CA ASN A 82 5.82 -13.48 -20.35
C ASN A 82 6.12 -12.12 -21.01
N ARG A 83 5.17 -11.19 -20.97
CA ARG A 83 5.29 -9.83 -21.51
C ARG A 83 6.24 -8.96 -20.67
N THR A 84 6.25 -9.17 -19.35
CA THR A 84 6.84 -8.20 -18.41
C THR A 84 8.15 -8.67 -17.78
N ILE A 85 8.32 -9.96 -17.46
CA ILE A 85 9.40 -10.41 -16.56
C ILE A 85 10.21 -11.61 -17.11
N LYS A 86 9.73 -12.35 -18.12
CA LYS A 86 10.42 -13.59 -18.59
C LYS A 86 11.88 -13.43 -19.04
N ARG A 87 12.27 -12.24 -19.49
CA ARG A 87 13.65 -11.94 -19.94
C ARG A 87 14.60 -11.67 -18.76
N ALA A 88 14.07 -11.50 -17.54
CA ALA A 88 14.87 -11.20 -16.37
C ALA A 88 15.45 -12.48 -15.75
N LYS A 89 16.77 -12.50 -15.53
CA LYS A 89 17.48 -13.58 -14.81
C LYS A 89 16.90 -13.89 -13.42
N ASN A 90 16.19 -12.95 -12.79
CA ASN A 90 15.67 -13.10 -11.44
C ASN A 90 14.23 -12.59 -11.29
N VAL A 91 13.27 -13.33 -11.88
CA VAL A 91 11.84 -12.99 -11.93
C VAL A 91 11.29 -12.49 -10.59
N LYS A 92 11.58 -13.20 -9.49
CA LYS A 92 11.09 -12.85 -8.14
C LYS A 92 11.59 -11.49 -7.64
N LYS A 93 12.81 -11.09 -7.99
CA LYS A 93 13.36 -9.77 -7.62
C LYS A 93 12.63 -8.65 -8.34
N TYR A 94 12.33 -8.84 -9.63
CA TYR A 94 11.63 -7.84 -10.43
C TYR A 94 10.14 -7.75 -10.08
N GLU A 95 9.50 -8.86 -9.69
CA GLU A 95 8.14 -8.82 -9.11
C GLU A 95 8.09 -7.97 -7.84
N ALA A 96 9.02 -8.20 -6.90
CA ALA A 96 9.09 -7.43 -5.66
C ALA A 96 9.44 -5.95 -5.90
N LEU A 97 10.40 -5.68 -6.79
CA LEU A 97 10.78 -4.32 -7.16
C LEU A 97 9.65 -3.58 -7.85
N GLY A 98 8.96 -4.23 -8.80
CA GLY A 98 7.81 -3.66 -9.51
C GLY A 98 6.66 -3.35 -8.56
N LEU A 99 6.36 -4.26 -7.63
CA LEU A 99 5.35 -4.04 -6.59
C LEU A 99 5.72 -2.88 -5.66
N MET A 100 6.97 -2.82 -5.22
CA MET A 100 7.46 -1.73 -4.38
C MET A 100 7.34 -0.38 -5.09
N LEU A 101 7.78 -0.29 -6.34
CA LEU A 101 7.68 0.93 -7.14
C LEU A 101 6.22 1.31 -7.39
N PHE A 102 5.35 0.34 -7.68
CA PHE A 102 3.91 0.56 -7.82
C PHE A 102 3.35 1.21 -6.55
N VAL A 103 3.57 0.62 -5.38
CA VAL A 103 3.05 1.15 -4.11
C VAL A 103 3.67 2.51 -3.73
N ALA A 104 4.92 2.76 -4.14
CA ALA A 104 5.66 3.99 -3.85
C ALA A 104 5.08 5.22 -4.54
N VAL A 105 4.45 5.06 -5.71
CA VAL A 105 3.81 6.20 -6.38
C VAL A 105 2.56 6.59 -5.57
N PRO A 106 2.41 7.85 -5.13
CA PRO A 106 1.25 8.28 -4.36
C PRO A 106 0.06 8.60 -5.29
N LEU A 107 -0.35 7.67 -6.16
CA LEU A 107 -1.57 7.79 -6.96
C LEU A 107 -2.75 7.14 -6.21
N PRO A 108 -4.00 7.58 -6.45
CA PRO A 108 -5.18 7.04 -5.78
C PRO A 108 -5.38 5.53 -6.00
N SER A 109 -4.84 4.96 -7.07
CA SER A 109 -5.00 3.54 -7.43
C SER A 109 -3.79 2.67 -7.12
N THR A 110 -2.64 3.24 -6.75
CA THR A 110 -1.37 2.51 -6.57
C THR A 110 -1.08 2.28 -5.08
N GLY A 111 -2.14 1.87 -4.39
CA GLY A 111 -2.27 1.73 -2.96
C GLY A 111 -1.65 0.48 -2.36
N VAL A 112 -1.75 0.40 -1.04
CA VAL A 112 -1.40 -0.79 -0.26
C VAL A 112 -2.42 -1.91 -0.53
N TRP A 113 -3.69 -1.57 -0.62
CA TRP A 113 -4.78 -2.49 -0.94
C TRP A 113 -4.63 -3.04 -2.36
N THR A 114 -4.46 -2.18 -3.36
CA THR A 114 -4.28 -2.63 -4.75
C THR A 114 -2.96 -3.35 -4.95
N GLY A 115 -1.88 -2.93 -4.30
CA GLY A 115 -0.60 -3.64 -4.28
C GLY A 115 -0.72 -5.04 -3.66
N ALA A 116 -1.40 -5.18 -2.52
CA ALA A 116 -1.63 -6.47 -1.88
C ALA A 116 -2.51 -7.40 -2.73
N MET A 117 -3.54 -6.87 -3.40
CA MET A 117 -4.34 -7.62 -4.37
C MET A 117 -3.50 -8.09 -5.57
N ALA A 118 -2.68 -7.21 -6.14
CA ALA A 118 -1.79 -7.54 -7.25
C ALA A 118 -0.77 -8.62 -6.85
N ALA A 119 -0.19 -8.50 -5.64
CA ALA A 119 0.74 -9.49 -5.11
C ALA A 119 0.06 -10.85 -4.87
N ALA A 120 -1.18 -10.86 -4.39
CA ALA A 120 -1.98 -12.07 -4.21
C ALA A 120 -2.32 -12.71 -5.56
N PHE A 121 -2.67 -11.91 -6.57
CA PHE A 121 -2.96 -12.35 -7.94
C PHE A 121 -1.73 -12.98 -8.61
N LEU A 122 -0.55 -12.35 -8.48
CA LEU A 122 0.74 -12.88 -8.94
C LEU A 122 1.27 -14.03 -8.07
N ASN A 123 0.50 -14.47 -7.06
CA ASN A 123 0.84 -15.53 -6.14
C ASN A 123 2.23 -15.36 -5.47
N MET A 124 2.61 -14.10 -5.19
CA MET A 124 3.89 -13.78 -4.58
C MET A 124 4.01 -14.40 -3.19
N ARG A 125 5.23 -14.70 -2.76
CA ARG A 125 5.50 -15.14 -1.39
C ARG A 125 5.13 -14.02 -0.41
N ILE A 126 4.27 -14.31 0.57
CA ILE A 126 3.72 -13.33 1.54
C ILE A 126 4.81 -12.42 2.10
N LYS A 127 5.93 -12.99 2.58
CA LYS A 127 7.06 -12.21 3.12
C LYS A 127 7.60 -11.17 2.12
N HIS A 128 7.76 -11.55 0.85
CA HIS A 128 8.33 -10.66 -0.18
C HIS A 128 7.35 -9.56 -0.56
N ALA A 129 6.06 -9.93 -0.72
CA ALA A 129 4.99 -8.98 -0.97
C ALA A 129 4.86 -7.96 0.17
N PHE A 130 4.82 -8.44 1.42
CA PHE A 130 4.72 -7.60 2.60
C PHE A 130 5.86 -6.59 2.69
N PHE A 131 7.13 -7.03 2.53
CA PHE A 131 8.27 -6.10 2.57
C PHE A 131 8.28 -5.12 1.40
N ALA A 132 7.94 -5.56 0.18
CA ALA A 132 7.85 -4.67 -0.97
C ALA A 132 6.77 -3.59 -0.78
N ILE A 133 5.60 -3.98 -0.28
CA ILE A 133 4.50 -3.05 0.04
C ILE A 133 4.90 -2.10 1.16
N PHE A 134 5.52 -2.60 2.22
CA PHE A 134 5.97 -1.77 3.34
C PHE A 134 6.96 -0.68 2.90
N VAL A 135 7.99 -1.07 2.13
CA VAL A 135 9.00 -0.12 1.63
C VAL A 135 8.37 0.88 0.67
N GLY A 136 7.53 0.41 -0.27
CA GLY A 136 6.81 1.29 -1.18
C GLY A 136 5.92 2.28 -0.43
N ASN A 137 5.12 1.80 0.54
CA ASN A 137 4.22 2.65 1.32
C ASN A 137 4.97 3.66 2.20
N THR A 138 6.16 3.30 2.68
CA THR A 138 7.04 4.22 3.40
C THR A 138 7.55 5.34 2.48
N ILE A 139 7.95 5.01 1.25
CA ILE A 139 8.34 6.02 0.25
C ILE A 139 7.16 6.95 -0.08
N ALA A 140 5.96 6.38 -0.28
CA ALA A 140 4.74 7.17 -0.50
C ALA A 140 4.45 8.09 0.70
N ALA A 141 4.63 7.61 1.94
CA ALA A 141 4.48 8.40 3.15
C ALA A 141 5.41 9.61 3.18
N PHE A 142 6.68 9.44 2.83
CA PHE A 142 7.62 10.56 2.74
C PHE A 142 7.18 11.60 1.69
N ILE A 143 6.79 11.15 0.50
CA ILE A 143 6.35 12.05 -0.58
C ILE A 143 5.11 12.84 -0.15
N ILE A 144 4.09 12.18 0.37
CA ILE A 144 2.82 12.81 0.73
C ILE A 144 2.97 13.73 1.93
N THR A 145 3.81 13.35 2.90
CA THR A 145 4.12 14.22 4.06
C THR A 145 4.79 15.50 3.59
N PHE A 146 5.76 15.39 2.67
CA PHE A 146 6.43 16.56 2.09
C PHE A 146 5.46 17.46 1.32
N LEU A 147 4.62 16.87 0.46
CA LEU A 147 3.59 17.60 -0.27
C LEU A 147 2.57 18.27 0.65
N SER A 148 2.13 17.58 1.70
CA SER A 148 1.16 18.10 2.67
C SER A 148 1.76 19.24 3.50
N HIS A 149 3.04 19.13 3.87
CA HIS A 149 3.74 20.22 4.56
C HIS A 149 3.85 21.47 3.67
N ILE A 150 4.23 21.32 2.41
CA ILE A 150 4.28 22.46 1.46
C ILE A 150 2.89 23.08 1.28
N ALA A 151 1.85 22.25 1.10
CA ALA A 151 0.49 22.73 0.93
C ALA A 151 0.00 23.49 2.18
N ALA A 152 0.28 22.97 3.37
CA ALA A 152 -0.13 23.59 4.64
C ALA A 152 0.61 24.90 4.93
N VAL A 153 1.83 25.09 4.43
CA VAL A 153 2.60 26.35 4.57
C VAL A 153 2.13 27.44 3.60
N ASN A 154 1.54 27.05 2.45
CA ASN A 154 1.07 27.98 1.42
C ASN A 154 -0.41 28.36 1.53
N MET A 155 -1.12 27.86 2.56
CA MET A 155 -2.50 28.22 2.90
C MET A 155 -2.52 29.17 4.10
#